data_AF-A0A220YGD6-F1
#
_entry.id   AF-A0A220YGD6-F1
#
_cell.length_a   1.000
_cell.length_b   1.000
_cell.length_c   1.000
_cell.angle_alpha   90.00
_cell.angle_beta   90.00
_cell.angle_gamma   90.00
#
_symmetry.space_group_name_H-M   'P 1'
#
loop_
_entity.id
_entity.type
_entity.pdbx_description
1 polymer ?
#
loop_
_entity_poly.entity_id
_entity_poly.type
_entity_poly.pdbx_seq_one_letter_code
_entity_poly.pdbx_strand_id
1 'polypeptide(L)'
;MPIDDPTAQDAATTTAEGRRASTADIVATLVLLVIHGGLYGATFVVLGLLVMSTDPCSYQKCGDPAWIDRAMNLGTWGGAALLVADVVVAVYLLVRGRRAFFVPIIGCLAQVALAALAVAMELRAGPV
;
A
#
# COMPACT_ATOMS: atom_id res chain seq x y z
N MET A 1 -31.71 -1.34 -47.99
CA MET A 1 -31.49 -1.47 -46.53
C MET A 1 -30.10 -2.04 -46.34
N PRO A 2 -29.22 -1.42 -45.54
CA PRO A 2 -27.97 -2.05 -45.14
C PRO A 2 -28.32 -3.34 -44.38
N ILE A 3 -27.69 -4.46 -44.75
CA ILE A 3 -27.77 -5.70 -43.99
C ILE A 3 -26.74 -5.54 -42.87
N ASP A 4 -27.21 -5.24 -41.65
CA ASP A 4 -26.36 -5.29 -40.47
C ASP A 4 -25.96 -6.75 -40.23
N ASP A 5 -24.67 -7.04 -40.34
CA ASP A 5 -24.13 -8.38 -40.08
C ASP A 5 -24.03 -8.60 -38.56
N PRO A 6 -24.87 -9.47 -37.97
CA PRO A 6 -24.92 -9.67 -36.52
C PRO A 6 -23.57 -10.19 -35.98
N THR A 7 -22.79 -10.89 -36.81
CA THR A 7 -21.48 -11.40 -36.41
C THR A 7 -20.43 -10.29 -36.23
N ALA A 8 -20.53 -9.23 -37.02
CA ALA A 8 -19.66 -8.05 -36.91
C ALA A 8 -20.00 -7.24 -35.65
N GLN A 9 -21.27 -7.18 -35.27
CA GLN A 9 -21.73 -6.53 -34.04
C GLN A 9 -21.28 -7.30 -32.80
N ASP A 10 -21.40 -8.63 -32.77
CA ASP A 10 -20.96 -9.45 -31.63
C ASP A 10 -19.45 -9.37 -31.42
N ALA A 11 -18.66 -9.38 -32.50
CA ALA A 11 -17.20 -9.23 -32.41
C ALA A 11 -16.80 -7.84 -31.88
N ALA A 12 -17.45 -6.77 -32.35
CA ALA A 12 -17.19 -5.42 -31.87
C ALA A 12 -17.55 -5.26 -30.37
N THR A 13 -18.66 -5.85 -29.94
CA THR A 13 -19.13 -5.79 -28.55
C THR A 13 -18.19 -6.53 -27.61
N THR A 14 -17.79 -7.76 -27.97
CA THR A 14 -16.84 -8.58 -27.20
C THR A 14 -15.49 -7.88 -27.02
N THR A 15 -14.98 -7.24 -28.07
CA THR A 15 -13.70 -6.53 -28.05
C THR A 15 -13.77 -5.26 -27.18
N ALA A 16 -14.89 -4.53 -27.25
CA ALA A 16 -15.12 -3.34 -26.42
C ALA A 16 -15.23 -3.70 -24.93
N GLU A 17 -15.87 -4.83 -24.62
CA GLU A 17 -16.04 -5.34 -23.26
C GLU A 17 -14.72 -5.85 -22.65
N GLY A 18 -13.94 -6.62 -23.42
CA GLY A 18 -12.59 -7.03 -23.03
C GLY A 18 -11.65 -5.84 -22.75
N ARG A 19 -11.72 -4.79 -23.59
CA ARG A 19 -10.95 -3.55 -23.38
C ARG A 19 -11.41 -2.76 -22.14
N ARG A 20 -12.71 -2.73 -21.84
CA ARG A 20 -13.22 -2.09 -20.60
C ARG A 20 -12.74 -2.83 -19.36
N ALA A 21 -12.79 -4.16 -19.37
CA ALA A 21 -12.33 -4.97 -18.25
C ALA A 21 -10.82 -4.79 -17.98
N SER A 22 -9.99 -4.71 -19.03
CA SER A 22 -8.55 -4.44 -18.87
C SER A 22 -8.27 -3.02 -18.35
N THR A 23 -9.01 -2.01 -18.81
CA THR A 23 -8.85 -0.64 -18.31
C THR A 23 -9.25 -0.53 -16.84
N ALA A 24 -10.34 -1.20 -16.44
CA ALA A 24 -10.78 -1.22 -15.05
C ALA A 24 -9.73 -1.86 -14.13
N ASP A 25 -9.09 -2.96 -14.54
CA ASP A 25 -8.01 -3.61 -13.78
C ASP A 25 -6.79 -2.69 -13.61
N ILE A 26 -6.39 -1.99 -14.66
CA ILE A 26 -5.29 -1.01 -14.60
C ILE A 26 -5.61 0.14 -13.65
N VAL A 27 -6.81 0.74 -13.79
CA VAL A 27 -7.24 1.86 -12.95
C VAL A 27 -7.33 1.42 -11.49
N ALA A 28 -7.92 0.25 -11.21
CA ALA A 28 -8.00 -0.29 -9.85
C ALA A 28 -6.59 -0.52 -9.26
N THR A 29 -5.68 -1.11 -10.03
CA THR A 29 -4.29 -1.33 -9.61
C THR A 29 -3.58 -0.01 -9.30
N LEU A 30 -3.71 1.00 -10.16
CA LEU A 30 -3.11 2.33 -9.93
C LEU A 30 -3.68 3.01 -8.68
N VAL A 31 -5.00 3.00 -8.50
CA VAL A 31 -5.65 3.59 -7.32
C VAL A 31 -5.17 2.92 -6.05
N LEU A 32 -5.08 1.59 -6.04
CA LEU A 32 -4.60 0.86 -4.87
C LEU A 32 -3.11 1.12 -4.58
N LEU A 33 -2.26 1.23 -5.60
CA LEU A 33 -0.85 1.61 -5.41
C LEU A 33 -0.70 3.02 -4.83
N VAL A 34 -1.52 3.97 -5.28
CA VAL A 34 -1.56 5.32 -4.69
C VAL A 34 -1.99 5.26 -3.23
N ILE A 35 -3.01 4.46 -2.90
CA ILE A 35 -3.44 4.25 -1.51
C ILE A 35 -2.31 3.64 -0.68
N HIS A 36 -1.59 2.64 -1.21
CA HIS A 36 -0.46 2.02 -0.52
C HIS A 36 0.67 3.03 -0.26
N GLY A 37 1.05 3.82 -1.26
CA GLY A 37 2.01 4.91 -1.09
C GLY A 37 1.55 5.94 -0.04
N GLY A 38 0.25 6.27 -0.03
CA GLY A 38 -0.36 7.12 0.99
C GLY A 38 -0.29 6.52 2.40
N LEU A 39 -0.57 5.22 2.56
CA LEU A 39 -0.45 4.50 3.83
C LEU A 39 1.00 4.48 4.34
N TYR A 40 1.96 4.29 3.44
CA TYR A 40 3.38 4.40 3.77
C TYR A 40 3.73 5.79 4.29
N GLY A 41 3.34 6.85 3.57
CA GLY A 41 3.55 8.23 4.02
C GLY A 41 2.85 8.53 5.36
N ALA A 42 1.62 8.06 5.55
CA ALA A 42 0.90 8.21 6.82
C ALA A 42 1.61 7.50 7.98
N THR A 43 2.22 6.35 7.74
CA THR A 43 3.02 5.63 8.74
C THR A 43 4.17 6.50 9.25
N PHE A 44 4.88 7.18 8.35
CA PHE A 44 5.95 8.13 8.73
C PHE A 44 5.46 9.28 9.59
N VAL A 45 4.34 9.89 9.20
CA VAL A 45 3.77 11.01 9.94
C VAL A 45 3.36 10.56 11.34
N VAL A 46 2.72 9.40 11.46
CA VAL A 46 2.29 8.84 12.76
C VAL A 46 3.49 8.56 13.66
N LEU A 47 4.51 7.85 13.18
CA LEU A 47 5.72 7.56 13.97
C LEU A 47 6.46 8.86 14.36
N GLY A 48 6.59 9.82 13.45
CA GLY A 48 7.22 11.11 13.75
C GLY A 48 6.47 11.90 14.83
N LEU A 49 5.14 11.90 14.81
CA LEU A 49 4.31 12.53 15.85
C LEU A 49 4.42 11.79 17.19
N LEU A 50 4.49 10.46 17.17
CA LEU A 50 4.65 9.64 18.37
C LEU A 50 5.98 9.94 19.07
N VAL A 51 7.08 10.00 18.33
CA VAL A 51 8.41 10.39 18.87
C VAL A 51 8.35 11.74 19.58
N MET A 52 7.76 12.78 18.95
CA MET A 52 7.60 14.09 19.58
C MET A 52 6.69 14.07 20.82
N SER A 53 5.72 13.15 20.87
CA SER A 53 4.82 13.00 22.01
C SER A 53 5.46 12.25 23.20
N THR A 54 6.49 11.43 22.95
CA THR A 54 7.19 10.65 23.97
C THR A 54 8.31 11.42 24.70
N ASP A 55 8.65 12.65 24.30
CA ASP A 55 9.75 13.44 24.87
C ASP A 55 9.64 13.90 26.36
N PRO A 56 8.47 14.02 27.04
CA PRO A 56 8.48 14.54 28.41
C PRO A 56 8.68 13.45 29.47
N CYS A 57 9.94 13.13 29.79
CA CYS A 57 10.34 12.35 30.98
C CYS A 57 10.18 13.07 32.34
N SER A 58 9.37 14.12 32.43
CA SER A 58 9.28 14.94 33.65
C SER A 58 8.74 14.20 34.87
N TYR A 59 7.81 13.25 34.68
CA TYR A 59 7.06 12.60 35.79
C TYR A 59 7.14 11.06 35.81
N GLN A 60 7.87 10.44 34.88
CA GLN A 60 8.01 8.98 34.75
C GLN A 60 9.45 8.61 34.43
N LYS A 61 9.85 7.36 34.70
CA LYS A 61 11.17 6.84 34.27
C LYS A 61 11.24 6.85 32.74
N CYS A 62 12.29 7.46 32.19
CA CYS A 62 12.56 7.32 30.76
C CYS A 62 12.73 5.85 30.40
N GLY A 63 12.13 5.43 29.29
CA GLY A 63 12.32 4.09 28.77
C GLY A 63 13.49 3.99 27.79
N ASP A 64 13.51 2.93 26.99
CA ASP A 64 14.67 2.56 26.18
C ASP A 64 14.55 3.11 24.74
N PRO A 65 15.40 4.06 24.32
CA PRO A 65 15.34 4.68 22.99
C PRO A 65 15.58 3.68 21.86
N ALA A 66 16.19 2.52 22.14
CA ALA A 66 16.41 1.50 21.13
C ALA A 66 15.09 0.94 20.56
N TRP A 67 13.96 1.06 21.27
CA TRP A 67 12.64 0.69 20.72
C TRP A 67 12.13 1.69 19.68
N ILE A 68 12.42 2.97 19.84
CA ILE A 68 12.10 4.02 18.85
C ILE A 68 12.93 3.80 17.59
N ASP A 69 14.23 3.57 17.72
CA ASP A 69 15.10 3.28 16.56
C ASP A 69 14.63 2.05 15.78
N ARG A 70 14.19 1.00 16.49
CA ARG A 70 13.65 -0.21 15.85
C ARG A 70 12.32 0.08 15.15
N ALA A 71 11.43 0.85 15.77
CA ALA A 71 10.15 1.21 15.18
C ALA A 71 10.31 2.09 13.93
N MET A 72 11.15 3.11 14.00
CA MET A 72 11.49 3.97 12.86
C MET A 72 12.14 3.19 11.74
N ASN A 73 13.11 2.31 12.03
CA ASN A 73 13.73 1.47 11.01
C ASN A 73 12.72 0.50 10.39
N LEU A 74 11.84 -0.11 11.18
CA LEU A 74 10.80 -1.01 10.69
C LEU A 74 9.80 -0.27 9.80
N GLY A 75 9.28 0.87 10.24
CA GLY A 75 8.37 1.72 9.46
C GLY A 75 9.00 2.21 8.16
N THR A 76 10.26 2.64 8.24
CA THR A 76 10.99 3.21 7.10
C THR A 76 11.38 2.15 6.08
N TRP A 77 12.21 1.20 6.50
CA TRP A 77 12.81 0.21 5.60
C TRP A 77 11.85 -0.94 5.31
N GLY A 78 11.11 -1.41 6.33
CA GLY A 78 10.10 -2.44 6.15
C GLY A 78 8.95 -1.96 5.28
N GLY A 79 8.44 -0.75 5.53
CA GLY A 79 7.40 -0.13 4.69
C GLY A 79 7.89 0.14 3.26
N ALA A 80 9.12 0.64 3.09
CA ALA A 80 9.68 0.88 1.76
C ALA A 80 9.82 -0.42 0.97
N ALA A 81 10.35 -1.48 1.60
CA ALA A 81 10.50 -2.78 0.97
C ALA A 81 9.15 -3.38 0.56
N LEU A 82 8.12 -3.26 1.39
CA LEU A 82 6.75 -3.69 1.06
C LEU A 82 6.19 -2.92 -0.15
N LEU A 83 6.31 -1.60 -0.14
CA LEU A 83 5.80 -0.77 -1.24
C LEU A 83 6.52 -1.08 -2.57
N VAL A 84 7.85 -1.24 -2.54
CA VAL A 84 8.63 -1.58 -3.72
C VAL A 84 8.26 -2.97 -4.24
N ALA A 85 8.15 -3.96 -3.36
CA ALA A 85 7.74 -5.31 -3.76
C ALA A 85 6.34 -5.31 -4.39
N ASP A 86 5.40 -4.59 -3.79
CA ASP A 86 4.03 -4.46 -4.28
C ASP A 86 3.98 -3.84 -5.68
N VAL A 87 4.67 -2.72 -5.90
CA VAL A 87 4.79 -2.08 -7.22
C VAL A 87 5.40 -3.03 -8.25
N VAL A 88 6.50 -3.70 -7.92
CA VAL A 88 7.20 -4.61 -8.85
C VAL A 88 6.29 -5.77 -9.26
N VAL A 89 5.61 -6.39 -8.31
CA VAL A 89 4.72 -7.53 -8.60
C VAL A 89 3.48 -7.07 -9.37
N ALA A 90 2.87 -5.94 -9.01
CA ALA A 90 1.73 -5.38 -9.72
C ALA A 90 2.08 -5.07 -11.19
N VAL A 91 3.20 -4.40 -11.44
CA VAL A 91 3.69 -4.11 -12.79
C VAL A 91 3.96 -5.41 -13.57
N TYR A 92 4.61 -6.40 -12.94
CA TYR A 92 4.89 -7.68 -13.57
C TYR A 92 3.61 -8.41 -14.01
N LEU A 93 2.56 -8.41 -13.18
CA LEU A 93 1.28 -9.03 -13.51
C LEU A 93 0.55 -8.28 -14.63
N LEU A 94 0.56 -6.95 -14.59
CA LEU A 94 -0.02 -6.11 -15.66
C LEU A 94 0.66 -6.36 -17.01
N VAL A 95 2.00 -6.42 -17.04
CA VAL A 95 2.77 -6.72 -18.27
C VAL A 95 2.48 -8.13 -18.78
N ARG A 96 2.20 -9.09 -17.89
CA ARG A 96 1.79 -10.46 -18.25
C ARG A 96 0.33 -10.58 -18.69
N GLY A 97 -0.45 -9.49 -18.70
CA GLY A 97 -1.89 -9.52 -18.99
C GLY A 97 -2.70 -10.29 -17.95
N ARG A 98 -2.18 -10.43 -16.72
CA ARG A 98 -2.86 -11.07 -15.59
C ARG A 98 -3.50 -10.00 -14.71
N ARG A 99 -4.60 -10.37 -14.05
CA ARG A 99 -5.26 -9.50 -13.05
C ARG A 99 -4.24 -9.11 -11.98
N ALA A 100 -4.04 -7.82 -11.75
CA ALA A 100 -3.01 -7.33 -10.82
C ALA A 100 -3.59 -6.71 -9.54
N PHE A 101 -4.89 -6.38 -9.52
CA PHE A 101 -5.52 -5.63 -8.43
C PHE A 101 -5.43 -6.28 -7.03
N PHE A 102 -5.30 -7.61 -6.94
CA PHE A 102 -5.26 -8.29 -5.64
C PHE A 102 -3.93 -8.09 -4.91
N VAL A 103 -2.85 -7.78 -5.64
CA VAL A 103 -1.53 -7.61 -5.04
C VAL A 103 -1.47 -6.34 -4.19
N PRO A 104 -1.86 -5.17 -4.71
CA PRO A 104 -1.95 -3.94 -3.90
C PRO A 104 -2.88 -4.03 -2.68
N ILE A 105 -3.93 -4.86 -2.73
CA ILE A 105 -4.79 -5.09 -1.55
C ILE A 105 -3.99 -5.77 -0.44
N ILE A 106 -3.24 -6.83 -0.78
CA ILE A 106 -2.38 -7.52 0.18
C ILE A 106 -1.28 -6.58 0.67
N GLY A 107 -0.68 -5.78 -0.21
CA GLY A 107 0.30 -4.75 0.13
C GLY A 107 -0.24 -3.76 1.17
N CYS A 108 -1.43 -3.19 0.93
CA CYS A 108 -2.10 -2.30 1.88
C CYS A 108 -2.35 -2.95 3.25
N LEU A 109 -2.85 -4.20 3.27
CA LEU A 109 -3.08 -4.92 4.53
C LEU A 109 -1.78 -5.18 5.29
N ALA A 110 -0.73 -5.56 4.58
CA ALA A 110 0.60 -5.76 5.16
C ALA A 110 1.17 -4.45 5.72
N GLN A 111 0.99 -3.33 5.00
CA GLN A 111 1.42 -2.00 5.45
C GLN A 111 0.68 -1.56 6.73
N VAL A 112 -0.63 -1.80 6.83
CA VAL A 112 -1.41 -1.50 8.04
C VAL A 112 -0.92 -2.34 9.22
N ALA A 113 -0.67 -3.64 9.01
CA ALA A 113 -0.14 -4.52 10.05
C ALA A 113 1.27 -4.08 10.51
N LEU A 114 2.13 -3.70 9.56
CA LEU A 114 3.46 -3.18 9.86
C LEU A 114 3.40 -1.87 10.65
N ALA A 115 2.52 -0.94 10.25
CA ALA A 115 2.32 0.32 10.96
C ALA A 115 1.85 0.07 12.41
N ALA A 116 0.88 -0.83 12.60
CA ALA A 116 0.40 -1.19 13.94
C ALA A 116 1.52 -1.79 14.81
N LEU A 117 2.39 -2.63 14.22
CA LEU A 117 3.53 -3.20 14.91
C LEU A 117 4.56 -2.12 15.30
N ALA A 118 4.87 -1.18 14.41
CA ALA A 118 5.78 -0.07 14.68
C ALA A 118 5.25 0.84 15.79
N VAL A 119 3.96 1.19 15.75
CA VAL A 119 3.30 1.96 16.84
C VAL A 119 3.38 1.20 18.16
N ALA A 120 3.10 -0.11 18.17
CA ALA A 120 3.20 -0.92 19.38
C ALA A 120 4.64 -0.98 19.93
N MET A 121 5.67 -0.90 19.08
CA MET A 121 7.07 -0.82 19.50
C MET A 121 7.40 0.55 20.13
N GLU A 122 6.96 1.67 19.54
CA GLU A 122 7.15 3.01 20.14
C GLU A 122 6.42 3.16 21.47
N LEU A 123 5.19 2.65 21.58
CA LEU A 123 4.45 2.66 22.84
C LEU A 123 5.13 1.85 23.94
N ARG A 124 5.91 0.82 23.58
CA ARG A 124 6.74 0.07 24.55
C ARG A 124 8.02 0.79 24.93
N ALA A 125 8.46 1.77 24.14
CA ALA A 125 9.61 2.59 24.49
C ALA A 125 9.33 3.44 25.73
N GLY A 126 8.07 3.80 26.01
CA GLY A 126 7.72 4.74 27.08
C GLY A 126 8.18 6.17 26.76
N PRO A 127 7.97 7.15 27.65
CA PRO A 127 8.57 8.46 27.47
C PRO A 127 10.10 8.34 27.47
N VAL A 128 10.80 9.04 26.59
CA VAL A 128 12.27 9.03 26.46
C VAL A 128 12.87 10.41 26.68
#